data_AF-A0A820IQR3-F1
#
_entry.id   AF-A0A820IQR3-F1
#
_cell.length_a   1.000
_cell.length_b   1.000
_cell.length_c   1.000
_cell.angle_alpha   90.00
_cell.angle_beta   90.00
_cell.angle_gamma   90.00
#
_symmetry.space_group_name_H-M   'P 1'
#
loop_
_entity.id
_entity.type
_entity.pdbx_description
1 polymer ?
#
loop_
_entity_poly.entity_id
_entity_poly.type
_entity_poly.pdbx_seq_one_letter_code
_entity_poly.pdbx_strand_id
1 'polypeptide(L)'
;TIQRPALEIISAISFANDSAIEQIKENDILMDHIKKLSDRNDKDQEITANRILWKVEQETEFILNQKVEKKRRQTIIKKKFKEEEAIYQYVRGDYHIEINDDYLPGKFDVMLSYCHSGKEICSKIYTHLNAEDFGQVLFHERDIDTIHPRYMAKAIECSSIVIICFSNKYEQSYACRLEAEYAKKRQRTIIAVKLEPGYDAKGWLEDIIDTTYIDFTKSEFTSACTQLIKKIYETNEENNNI
;
A
#
# COMPACT_ATOMS: atom_id res chain seq x y z
N THR A 1 -12.47 0.16 38.70
CA THR A 1 -11.56 0.90 37.80
C THR A 1 -10.85 -0.10 36.91
N ILE A 2 -10.83 0.11 35.60
CA ILE A 2 -10.10 -0.76 34.67
C ILE A 2 -8.61 -0.67 35.01
N GLN A 3 -7.98 -1.81 35.29
CA GLN A 3 -6.56 -1.84 35.55
C GLN A 3 -5.78 -1.73 34.25
N ARG A 4 -4.59 -1.12 34.31
CA ARG A 4 -3.72 -0.89 33.14
C ARG A 4 -3.57 -2.10 32.20
N PRO A 5 -3.34 -3.33 32.67
CA PRO A 5 -3.17 -4.48 31.77
C PRO A 5 -4.43 -4.78 30.94
N ALA A 6 -5.61 -4.63 31.55
CA ALA A 6 -6.87 -4.81 30.83
C ALA A 6 -7.09 -3.71 29.79
N LEU A 7 -6.68 -2.47 30.10
CA LEU A 7 -6.77 -1.34 29.17
C LEU A 7 -5.81 -1.49 27.97
N GLU A 8 -4.60 -2.00 28.20
CA GLU A 8 -3.63 -2.28 27.14
C GLU A 8 -4.10 -3.41 26.20
N ILE A 9 -4.75 -4.44 26.75
CA ILE A 9 -5.38 -5.52 25.95
C ILE A 9 -6.55 -4.98 25.13
N ILE A 10 -7.43 -4.19 25.73
CA ILE A 10 -8.54 -3.54 25.02
C ILE A 10 -8.00 -2.63 23.91
N SER A 11 -6.93 -1.88 24.19
CA SER A 11 -6.22 -1.09 23.19
C SER A 11 -5.71 -1.99 22.06
N ALA A 12 -4.94 -3.05 22.34
CA ALA A 12 -4.39 -3.91 21.30
C ALA A 12 -5.49 -4.53 20.42
N ILE A 13 -6.58 -5.01 21.03
CA ILE A 13 -7.69 -5.65 20.31
C ILE A 13 -8.46 -4.63 19.47
N SER A 14 -8.66 -3.41 19.95
CA SER A 14 -9.35 -2.34 19.19
C SER A 14 -8.61 -1.93 17.91
N PHE A 15 -7.31 -2.22 17.79
CA PHE A 15 -6.54 -1.94 16.58
C PHE A 15 -6.41 -3.16 15.66
N ALA A 16 -6.71 -4.36 16.16
CA ALA A 16 -6.54 -5.61 15.42
C ALA A 16 -7.86 -6.18 14.85
N ASN A 17 -9.01 -5.78 15.38
CA ASN A 17 -10.30 -6.36 15.00
C ASN A 17 -11.43 -5.32 14.98
N ASP A 18 -11.99 -5.06 13.80
CA ASP A 18 -13.06 -4.08 13.59
C ASP A 18 -14.35 -4.46 14.35
N SER A 19 -14.68 -5.75 14.46
CA SER A 19 -15.83 -6.21 15.25
C SER A 19 -15.68 -5.95 16.75
N ALA A 20 -14.44 -5.94 17.25
CA ALA A 20 -14.18 -5.59 18.64
C ALA A 20 -14.40 -4.09 18.90
N ILE A 21 -14.16 -3.23 17.89
CA ILE A 21 -14.43 -1.79 18.03
C ILE A 21 -15.93 -1.52 18.09
N GLU A 22 -16.73 -2.21 17.28
CA GLU A 22 -18.20 -2.13 17.35
C GLU A 22 -18.71 -2.51 18.74
N GLN A 23 -18.21 -3.62 19.31
CA GLN A 23 -18.58 -4.04 20.66
C GLN A 23 -18.13 -3.05 21.75
N ILE A 24 -16.98 -2.39 21.58
CA ILE A 24 -16.52 -1.34 22.50
C ILE A 24 -17.44 -0.12 22.43
N LYS A 25 -17.87 0.28 21.23
CA LYS A 25 -18.77 1.42 21.00
C LYS A 25 -20.17 1.20 21.55
N GLU A 26 -20.71 0.00 21.38
CA GLU A 26 -22.04 -0.36 21.86
C GLU A 26 -22.11 -0.51 23.38
N ASN A 27 -20.96 -0.55 24.06
CA ASN A 27 -20.87 -0.66 25.51
C ASN A 27 -20.69 0.72 26.17
N ASP A 28 -21.80 1.40 26.44
CA ASP A 28 -21.83 2.74 27.06
C ASP A 28 -21.08 2.81 28.40
N ILE A 29 -21.15 1.75 29.21
CA ILE A 29 -20.50 1.67 30.53
C ILE A 29 -18.97 1.66 30.36
N LEU A 30 -18.47 0.88 29.40
CA LEU A 30 -17.05 0.81 29.08
C LEU A 30 -16.55 2.15 28.53
N MET A 31 -17.29 2.76 27.61
CA MET A 31 -16.92 4.05 27.02
C MET A 31 -16.89 5.19 28.03
N ASP A 32 -17.85 5.25 28.95
CA ASP A 32 -17.84 6.24 30.04
C ASP A 32 -16.64 6.05 30.98
N HIS A 33 -16.28 4.80 31.26
CA HIS A 33 -15.06 4.50 32.02
C HIS A 33 -13.78 4.90 31.29
N ILE A 34 -13.68 4.66 29.98
CA ILE A 34 -12.50 5.04 29.19
C ILE A 34 -12.36 6.57 29.14
N LYS A 35 -13.46 7.32 28.96
CA LYS A 35 -13.46 8.80 29.03
C LYS A 35 -13.05 9.33 30.40
N LYS A 36 -13.50 8.68 31.48
CA LYS A 36 -13.04 9.05 32.83
C LYS A 36 -11.56 8.74 33.08
N LEU A 37 -10.94 7.85 32.30
CA LEU A 37 -9.52 7.54 32.39
C LEU A 37 -8.66 8.48 31.54
N SER A 38 -9.19 9.07 30.46
CA SER A 38 -8.49 10.10 29.68
C SER A 38 -8.31 11.41 30.44
N ASP A 39 -9.15 11.68 31.43
CA ASP A 39 -9.12 12.92 32.21
C ASP A 39 -8.38 12.79 33.57
N ARG A 40 -7.65 11.67 33.78
CA ARG A 40 -6.93 11.40 35.05
C ARG A 40 -5.44 11.72 34.96
N ASN A 41 -4.85 12.11 36.10
CA ASN A 41 -3.41 12.37 36.25
C ASN A 41 -2.47 11.14 36.08
N ASP A 42 -2.99 9.94 35.80
CA ASP A 42 -2.14 8.77 35.51
C ASP A 42 -1.81 8.74 34.03
N LYS A 43 -0.62 9.24 33.69
CA LYS A 43 -0.16 9.41 32.30
C LYS A 43 -0.24 8.14 31.46
N ASP A 44 0.02 6.96 32.03
CA ASP A 44 0.07 5.72 31.25
C ASP A 44 -1.33 5.21 30.92
N GLN A 45 -2.26 5.31 31.87
CA GLN A 45 -3.67 4.98 31.65
C GLN A 45 -4.35 6.02 30.77
N GLU A 46 -4.02 7.30 30.94
CA GLU A 46 -4.48 8.41 30.12
C GLU A 46 -4.09 8.22 28.65
N ILE A 47 -2.82 7.95 28.36
CA ILE A 47 -2.34 7.72 26.98
C ILE A 47 -3.06 6.53 26.35
N THR A 48 -3.25 5.44 27.10
CA THR A 48 -3.88 4.22 26.58
C THR A 48 -5.39 4.40 26.37
N ALA A 49 -6.06 5.10 27.29
CA ALA A 49 -7.46 5.46 27.14
C ALA A 49 -7.68 6.40 25.94
N ASN A 50 -6.83 7.41 25.79
CA ASN A 50 -6.86 8.34 24.66
C ASN A 50 -6.62 7.64 23.31
N ARG A 51 -5.78 6.59 23.27
CA ARG A 51 -5.60 5.78 22.05
C ARG A 51 -6.88 5.04 21.65
N ILE A 52 -7.60 4.47 22.62
CA ILE A 52 -8.87 3.77 22.36
C ILE A 52 -9.95 4.77 21.94
N LEU A 53 -10.06 5.92 22.63
CA LEU A 53 -11.02 6.97 22.27
C LEU A 53 -10.76 7.51 20.87
N TRP A 54 -9.52 7.83 20.55
CA TRP A 54 -9.13 8.26 19.22
C TRP A 54 -9.50 7.22 18.15
N LYS A 55 -9.25 5.93 18.40
CA LYS A 55 -9.61 4.85 17.46
C LYS A 55 -11.13 4.76 17.25
N VAL A 56 -11.90 4.91 18.31
CA VAL A 56 -13.39 4.88 18.29
C VAL A 56 -13.97 6.13 17.62
N GLU A 57 -13.44 7.31 17.92
CA GLU A 57 -13.86 8.60 17.37
C GLU A 57 -13.57 8.69 15.88
N GLN A 58 -12.38 8.29 15.43
CA GLN A 58 -12.00 8.25 14.02
C GLN A 58 -12.96 7.40 13.19
N GLU A 59 -13.42 6.28 13.73
CA GLU A 59 -14.32 5.38 13.01
C GLU A 59 -15.79 5.86 13.08
N THR A 60 -16.18 6.58 14.14
CA THR A 60 -17.50 7.22 14.25
C THR A 60 -17.60 8.44 13.33
N GLU A 61 -16.55 9.26 13.27
CA GLU A 61 -16.40 10.34 12.29
C GLU A 61 -16.36 9.76 10.87
N PHE A 62 -15.68 8.64 10.63
CA PHE A 62 -15.69 7.94 9.34
C PHE A 62 -17.11 7.53 8.90
N ILE A 63 -17.92 6.93 9.78
CA ILE A 63 -19.30 6.51 9.46
C ILE A 63 -20.24 7.73 9.30
N LEU A 64 -20.12 8.74 10.17
CA LEU A 64 -20.93 9.95 10.10
C LEU A 64 -20.59 10.76 8.84
N ASN A 65 -19.29 10.86 8.51
CA ASN A 65 -18.81 11.47 7.28
C ASN A 65 -19.30 10.68 6.08
N GLN A 66 -19.31 9.35 6.05
CA GLN A 66 -19.92 8.59 4.94
C GLN A 66 -21.41 8.93 4.69
N LYS A 67 -22.21 9.10 5.74
CA LYS A 67 -23.64 9.47 5.62
C LYS A 67 -23.83 10.92 5.14
N VAL A 68 -22.99 11.84 5.59
CA VAL A 68 -22.98 13.26 5.16
C VAL A 68 -22.39 13.42 3.75
N GLU A 69 -21.35 12.65 3.42
CA GLU A 69 -20.69 12.56 2.12
C GLU A 69 -21.63 12.02 1.04
N LYS A 70 -22.51 11.05 1.34
CA LYS A 70 -23.55 10.60 0.40
C LYS A 70 -24.49 11.74 -0.03
N LYS A 71 -24.72 12.71 0.87
CA LYS A 71 -25.52 13.92 0.64
C LYS A 71 -24.71 15.06 0.00
N ARG A 72 -23.42 15.18 0.33
CA ARG A 72 -22.48 16.19 -0.19
C ARG A 72 -21.86 15.84 -1.55
N ARG A 73 -21.84 14.55 -1.94
CA ARG A 73 -21.38 14.04 -3.24
C ARG A 73 -22.10 14.71 -4.42
N GLN A 74 -23.28 15.29 -4.22
CA GLN A 74 -24.00 16.05 -5.24
C GLN A 74 -23.44 17.46 -5.49
N THR A 75 -22.58 18.03 -4.64
CA THR A 75 -22.39 19.50 -4.64
C THR A 75 -20.95 20.02 -4.76
N ILE A 76 -19.88 19.35 -4.31
CA ILE A 76 -18.61 20.07 -4.11
C ILE A 76 -17.37 19.28 -4.58
N ILE A 77 -17.13 19.29 -5.89
CA ILE A 77 -15.78 19.16 -6.46
C ILE A 77 -15.06 20.47 -6.13
N LYS A 78 -14.12 20.46 -5.15
CA LYS A 78 -12.99 21.42 -4.92
C LYS A 78 -12.64 21.54 -3.41
N LYS A 79 -11.72 20.70 -2.89
CA LYS A 79 -10.76 21.13 -1.85
C LYS A 79 -9.63 20.09 -1.62
N LYS A 80 -8.52 20.63 -1.11
CA LYS A 80 -7.13 20.14 -1.02
C LYS A 80 -6.94 18.66 -0.64
N PHE A 81 -6.09 18.00 -1.41
CA PHE A 81 -5.77 16.56 -1.38
C PHE A 81 -4.85 16.18 -0.22
N LYS A 82 -5.14 15.05 0.46
CA LYS A 82 -4.25 14.40 1.43
C LYS A 82 -3.80 13.05 0.87
N GLU A 83 -2.49 12.84 0.84
CA GLU A 83 -1.80 11.80 0.08
C GLU A 83 -2.06 10.37 0.58
N GLU A 84 -1.91 10.15 1.88
CA GLU A 84 -2.08 8.83 2.50
C GLU A 84 -3.54 8.35 2.46
N GLU A 85 -4.48 9.29 2.60
CA GLU A 85 -5.92 9.01 2.49
C GLU A 85 -6.32 8.60 1.06
N ALA A 86 -5.63 9.11 0.04
CA ALA A 86 -5.99 8.89 -1.35
C ALA A 86 -5.51 7.56 -1.93
N ILE A 87 -4.33 7.05 -1.55
CA ILE A 87 -3.95 5.68 -1.91
C ILE A 87 -4.93 4.72 -1.24
N TYR A 88 -5.23 4.93 0.04
CA TYR A 88 -6.13 4.08 0.80
C TYR A 88 -7.55 4.02 0.21
N GLN A 89 -8.10 5.18 -0.18
CA GLN A 89 -9.39 5.28 -0.87
C GLN A 89 -9.40 4.61 -2.24
N TYR A 90 -8.28 4.63 -2.96
CA TYR A 90 -8.14 4.00 -4.27
C TYR A 90 -7.98 2.47 -4.16
N VAL A 91 -7.19 1.99 -3.20
CA VAL A 91 -7.02 0.57 -2.89
C VAL A 91 -8.33 -0.07 -2.46
N ARG A 92 -9.24 0.65 -1.77
CA ARG A 92 -10.60 0.16 -1.46
C ARG A 92 -11.53 0.06 -2.67
N GLY A 93 -11.25 0.76 -3.77
CA GLY A 93 -12.05 0.72 -4.99
C GLY A 93 -13.25 1.68 -4.99
N ASP A 94 -13.22 2.71 -4.15
CA ASP A 94 -14.34 3.63 -3.90
C ASP A 94 -14.38 4.85 -4.86
N TYR A 95 -13.55 4.87 -5.90
CA TYR A 95 -13.43 5.99 -6.84
C TYR A 95 -13.34 5.50 -8.30
N HIS A 96 -14.28 5.94 -9.14
CA HIS A 96 -14.13 6.00 -10.60
C HIS A 96 -13.77 7.45 -10.95
N ILE A 97 -12.63 7.65 -11.60
CA ILE A 97 -12.23 8.95 -12.14
C ILE A 97 -12.29 8.85 -13.66
N GLU A 98 -13.06 9.71 -14.30
CA GLU A 98 -12.87 10.04 -15.72
C GLU A 98 -11.60 10.91 -15.80
N ILE A 99 -10.56 10.38 -16.44
CA ILE A 99 -9.23 10.99 -16.47
C ILE A 99 -9.09 11.79 -17.77
N ASN A 100 -8.88 13.09 -17.66
CA ASN A 100 -8.16 13.89 -18.66
C ASN A 100 -6.83 14.27 -18.00
N ASP A 101 -5.73 13.61 -18.32
CA ASP A 101 -4.45 13.90 -17.66
C ASP A 101 -3.24 13.59 -18.55
N ASP A 102 -2.40 14.61 -18.76
CA ASP A 102 -1.23 14.64 -19.65
C ASP A 102 0.09 14.24 -18.93
N TYR A 103 0.02 13.79 -17.67
CA TYR A 103 1.18 13.60 -16.78
C TYR A 103 1.81 12.19 -16.80
N LEU A 104 1.08 11.17 -17.25
CA LEU A 104 1.63 9.83 -17.47
C LEU A 104 1.71 9.58 -18.98
N PRO A 105 2.86 9.11 -19.50
CA PRO A 105 2.98 8.79 -20.91
C PRO A 105 2.08 7.60 -21.22
N GLY A 106 0.93 7.84 -21.87
CA GLY A 106 0.08 6.83 -22.47
C GLY A 106 -0.09 5.50 -21.70
N LYS A 107 -0.13 4.40 -22.45
CA LYS A 107 -0.17 3.02 -21.94
C LYS A 107 1.28 2.51 -21.82
N PHE A 108 1.59 1.83 -20.73
CA PHE A 108 2.88 1.16 -20.50
C PHE A 108 2.63 -0.28 -20.05
N ASP A 109 3.58 -1.16 -20.35
CA ASP A 109 3.39 -2.60 -20.23
C ASP A 109 3.93 -3.10 -18.90
N VAL A 110 5.04 -2.54 -18.44
CA VAL A 110 5.74 -2.97 -17.23
C VAL A 110 5.89 -1.81 -16.26
N MET A 111 5.58 -2.01 -14.98
CA MET A 111 5.88 -1.06 -13.91
C MET A 111 6.93 -1.63 -12.95
N LEU A 112 7.93 -0.83 -12.57
CA LEU A 112 8.90 -1.15 -11.51
C LEU A 112 8.46 -0.55 -10.17
N SER A 113 8.07 -1.39 -9.21
CA SER A 113 7.82 -1.00 -7.81
C SER A 113 9.05 -1.34 -6.96
N TYR A 114 9.67 -0.33 -6.34
CA TYR A 114 10.92 -0.49 -5.57
C TYR A 114 11.01 0.53 -4.44
N CYS A 115 11.57 0.18 -3.28
CA CYS A 115 11.81 1.12 -2.17
C CYS A 115 12.90 2.14 -2.50
N HIS A 116 12.91 3.32 -1.86
CA HIS A 116 13.92 4.36 -2.16
C HIS A 116 15.37 3.86 -2.03
N SER A 117 15.65 2.92 -1.10
CA SER A 117 16.98 2.31 -0.98
C SER A 117 17.38 1.43 -2.16
N GLY A 118 16.43 0.97 -2.97
CA GLY A 118 16.66 0.21 -4.20
C GLY A 118 16.79 1.08 -5.45
N LYS A 119 16.78 2.42 -5.35
CA LYS A 119 16.77 3.34 -6.51
C LYS A 119 17.91 3.07 -7.48
N GLU A 120 19.14 2.96 -6.98
CA GLU A 120 20.32 2.81 -7.84
C GLU A 120 20.30 1.51 -8.65
N ILE A 121 19.95 0.39 -8.02
CA ILE A 121 19.87 -0.90 -8.71
C ILE A 121 18.67 -0.95 -9.65
N CYS A 122 17.53 -0.38 -9.28
CA CYS A 122 16.33 -0.36 -10.12
C CYS A 122 16.48 0.57 -11.33
N SER A 123 17.26 1.66 -11.22
CA SER A 123 17.61 2.52 -12.35
C SER A 123 18.46 1.76 -13.38
N LYS A 124 19.41 0.92 -12.92
CA LYS A 124 20.18 0.04 -13.80
C LYS A 124 19.27 -1.01 -14.45
N ILE A 125 18.40 -1.65 -13.67
CA ILE A 125 17.42 -2.62 -14.19
C ILE A 125 16.57 -1.96 -15.28
N TYR A 126 16.01 -0.77 -14.99
CA TYR A 126 15.24 0.01 -15.95
C TYR A 126 16.00 0.25 -17.25
N THR A 127 17.28 0.64 -17.18
CA THR A 127 18.11 0.87 -18.37
C THR A 127 18.22 -0.39 -19.23
N HIS A 128 18.36 -1.57 -18.60
CA HIS A 128 18.39 -2.85 -19.32
C HIS A 128 17.03 -3.21 -19.91
N LEU A 129 15.95 -3.04 -19.14
CA LEU A 129 14.60 -3.36 -19.59
C LEU A 129 14.13 -2.44 -20.72
N ASN A 130 14.48 -1.15 -20.67
CA ASN A 130 14.07 -0.16 -21.67
C ASN A 130 14.86 -0.28 -23.00
N ALA A 131 15.87 -1.15 -23.06
CA ALA A 131 16.57 -1.49 -24.30
C ALA A 131 15.89 -2.62 -25.08
N GLU A 132 14.88 -3.26 -24.51
CA GLU A 132 14.17 -4.41 -25.07
C GLU A 132 12.86 -3.99 -25.76
N ASP A 133 12.33 -4.85 -26.64
CA ASP A 133 11.16 -4.55 -27.48
C ASP A 133 9.84 -5.15 -26.93
N PHE A 134 9.79 -5.46 -25.63
CA PHE A 134 8.58 -5.98 -24.98
C PHE A 134 7.59 -4.90 -24.53
N GLY A 135 7.89 -3.62 -24.77
CA GLY A 135 7.00 -2.50 -24.49
C GLY A 135 7.59 -1.44 -23.56
N GLN A 136 6.74 -0.49 -23.15
CA GLN A 136 7.18 0.65 -22.34
C GLN A 136 7.30 0.25 -20.87
N VAL A 137 8.45 0.57 -20.27
CA VAL A 137 8.71 0.35 -18.86
C VAL A 137 8.52 1.66 -18.11
N LEU A 138 7.61 1.67 -17.15
CA LEU A 138 7.49 2.77 -16.21
C LEU A 138 8.49 2.57 -15.07
N PHE A 139 9.52 3.41 -15.07
CA PHE A 139 10.39 3.67 -13.94
C PHE A 139 10.15 5.09 -13.46
N HIS A 140 9.59 5.23 -12.27
CA HIS A 140 9.33 6.54 -11.69
C HIS A 140 10.34 6.82 -10.57
N GLU A 141 11.06 7.93 -10.65
CA GLU A 141 11.92 8.37 -9.56
C GLU A 141 11.07 8.88 -8.41
N ARG A 142 11.07 8.16 -7.28
CA ARG A 142 10.30 8.58 -6.12
C ARG A 142 10.94 9.77 -5.41
N ASP A 143 10.70 10.97 -5.92
CA ASP A 143 10.83 12.19 -5.14
C ASP A 143 9.70 12.23 -4.12
N ILE A 144 10.08 12.34 -2.85
CA ILE A 144 9.20 12.22 -1.68
C ILE A 144 8.07 13.27 -1.67
N ASP A 145 8.13 14.29 -2.53
CA ASP A 145 7.23 15.46 -2.49
C ASP A 145 6.27 15.61 -3.70
N THR A 146 6.35 14.76 -4.74
CA THR A 146 5.67 15.06 -6.03
C THR A 146 4.80 13.95 -6.62
N ILE A 147 4.90 12.71 -6.14
CA ILE A 147 4.17 11.60 -6.78
C ILE A 147 2.87 11.37 -6.07
N HIS A 148 1.85 11.93 -6.69
CA HIS A 148 0.50 11.69 -6.29
C HIS A 148 0.19 10.17 -6.31
N PRO A 149 -0.34 9.61 -5.21
CA PRO A 149 -0.98 8.29 -5.10
C PRO A 149 -1.68 7.77 -6.35
N ARG A 150 -2.41 8.68 -7.00
CA ARG A 150 -3.21 8.43 -8.22
C ARG A 150 -2.35 8.06 -9.42
N TYR A 151 -1.09 8.51 -9.48
CA TYR A 151 -0.18 8.12 -10.55
C TYR A 151 0.30 6.69 -10.39
N MET A 152 0.65 6.24 -9.17
CA MET A 152 1.07 4.85 -8.93
C MET A 152 -0.10 3.88 -9.15
N ALA A 153 -1.26 4.28 -8.65
CA ALA A 153 -2.56 3.71 -8.93
C ALA A 153 -2.85 3.51 -10.42
N LYS A 154 -2.84 4.61 -11.19
CA LYS A 154 -3.04 4.59 -12.64
C LYS A 154 -1.95 3.77 -13.33
N ALA A 155 -0.74 3.76 -12.78
CA ALA A 155 0.34 2.96 -13.31
C ALA A 155 0.10 1.47 -13.21
N ILE A 156 -0.29 1.01 -12.04
CA ILE A 156 -0.70 -0.37 -11.85
C ILE A 156 -1.91 -0.70 -12.74
N GLU A 157 -2.80 0.25 -13.01
CA GLU A 157 -3.93 0.02 -13.92
C GLU A 157 -3.57 -0.06 -15.40
N CYS A 158 -2.56 0.71 -15.83
CA CYS A 158 -2.11 0.74 -17.21
C CYS A 158 -1.12 -0.39 -17.53
N SER A 159 -0.42 -0.95 -16.54
CA SER A 159 0.54 -2.03 -16.74
C SER A 159 -0.09 -3.43 -16.78
N SER A 160 0.47 -4.31 -17.61
CA SER A 160 0.16 -5.74 -17.60
C SER A 160 0.99 -6.46 -16.53
N ILE A 161 2.23 -6.03 -16.34
CA ILE A 161 3.21 -6.60 -15.41
C ILE A 161 3.62 -5.54 -14.37
N VAL A 162 3.66 -5.95 -13.10
CA VAL A 162 4.23 -5.17 -12.01
C VAL A 162 5.42 -5.95 -11.44
N ILE A 163 6.62 -5.40 -11.61
CA ILE A 163 7.85 -5.96 -11.04
C ILE A 163 8.00 -5.43 -9.63
N ILE A 164 7.98 -6.32 -8.65
CA ILE A 164 8.19 -6.00 -7.23
C ILE A 164 9.65 -6.26 -6.88
N CYS A 165 10.42 -5.19 -6.77
CA CYS A 165 11.81 -5.18 -6.35
C CYS A 165 11.90 -5.12 -4.82
N PHE A 166 11.90 -6.28 -4.17
CA PHE A 166 11.76 -6.39 -2.73
C PHE A 166 13.08 -6.46 -1.96
N SER A 167 12.98 -6.00 -0.71
CA SER A 167 14.03 -5.92 0.30
C SER A 167 13.36 -5.74 1.68
N ASN A 168 14.13 -5.79 2.78
CA ASN A 168 13.59 -5.52 4.11
C ASN A 168 13.00 -4.10 4.22
N LYS A 169 13.63 -3.12 3.56
CA LYS A 169 13.12 -1.74 3.50
C LYS A 169 11.86 -1.61 2.63
N TYR A 170 11.71 -2.46 1.61
CA TYR A 170 10.47 -2.52 0.84
C TYR A 170 9.30 -3.01 1.71
N GLU A 171 9.51 -4.07 2.48
CA GLU A 171 8.49 -4.64 3.39
C GLU A 171 8.03 -3.63 4.46
N GLN A 172 8.94 -2.76 4.92
CA GLN A 172 8.63 -1.75 5.92
C GLN A 172 7.97 -0.48 5.35
N SER A 173 7.96 -0.32 4.02
CA SER A 173 7.41 0.87 3.37
C SER A 173 5.90 0.74 3.17
N TYR A 174 5.13 1.59 3.86
CA TYR A 174 3.68 1.63 3.70
C TYR A 174 3.24 1.93 2.26
N ALA A 175 3.94 2.82 1.56
CA ALA A 175 3.66 3.12 0.16
C ALA A 175 3.89 1.88 -0.75
N CYS A 176 5.01 1.18 -0.58
CA CYS A 176 5.28 -0.08 -1.30
C CYS A 176 4.21 -1.14 -1.01
N ARG A 177 3.78 -1.25 0.24
CA ARG A 177 2.71 -2.18 0.63
C ARG A 177 1.42 -1.91 -0.12
N LEU A 178 1.00 -0.64 -0.18
CA LEU A 178 -0.21 -0.27 -0.89
C LEU A 178 -0.12 -0.53 -2.40
N GLU A 179 1.02 -0.24 -3.02
CA GLU A 179 1.28 -0.56 -4.44
C GLU A 179 1.15 -2.07 -4.70
N ALA A 180 1.81 -2.88 -3.88
CA ALA A 180 1.82 -4.34 -4.00
C ALA A 180 0.41 -4.95 -3.78
N GLU A 181 -0.29 -4.51 -2.72
CA GLU A 181 -1.66 -4.96 -2.43
C GLU A 181 -2.62 -4.54 -3.56
N TYR A 182 -2.42 -3.35 -4.14
CA TYR A 182 -3.24 -2.88 -5.25
C TYR A 182 -2.99 -3.66 -6.54
N ALA A 183 -1.74 -3.95 -6.88
CA ALA A 183 -1.38 -4.78 -8.02
C ALA A 183 -2.03 -6.16 -7.92
N LYS A 184 -1.96 -6.78 -6.73
CA LYS A 184 -2.64 -8.05 -6.44
C LYS A 184 -4.15 -7.92 -6.57
N LYS A 185 -4.77 -6.89 -6.00
CA LYS A 185 -6.22 -6.64 -6.09
C LYS A 185 -6.69 -6.45 -7.53
N ARG A 186 -5.89 -5.80 -8.37
CA ARG A 186 -6.16 -5.60 -9.80
C ARG A 186 -5.74 -6.77 -10.68
N GLN A 187 -5.32 -7.88 -10.07
CA GLN A 187 -4.92 -9.11 -10.77
C GLN A 187 -3.85 -8.82 -11.83
N ARG A 188 -2.93 -7.89 -11.53
CA ARG A 188 -1.76 -7.66 -12.38
C ARG A 188 -0.80 -8.81 -12.23
N THR A 189 -0.09 -9.14 -13.30
CA THR A 189 0.94 -10.17 -13.18
C THR A 189 2.11 -9.61 -12.38
N ILE A 190 2.45 -10.26 -11.27
CA ILE A 190 3.52 -9.83 -10.39
C ILE A 190 4.77 -10.65 -10.69
N ILE A 191 5.88 -9.97 -10.99
CA ILE A 191 7.20 -10.60 -11.09
C ILE A 191 8.04 -10.12 -9.90
N ALA A 192 8.40 -11.03 -9.01
CA ALA A 192 9.17 -10.70 -7.82
C ALA A 192 10.68 -10.74 -8.09
N VAL A 193 11.39 -9.71 -7.64
CA VAL A 193 12.84 -9.53 -7.78
C VAL A 193 13.44 -9.26 -6.40
N LYS A 194 14.34 -10.14 -5.95
CA LYS A 194 15.05 -10.00 -4.68
C LYS A 194 16.29 -9.14 -4.85
N LEU A 195 16.39 -8.07 -4.07
CA LEU A 195 17.52 -7.13 -4.13
C LEU A 195 18.43 -7.15 -2.88
N GLU A 196 18.01 -7.79 -1.79
CA GLU A 196 18.75 -7.78 -0.52
C GLU A 196 19.24 -9.19 -0.13
N PRO A 197 20.57 -9.39 0.04
CA PRO A 197 21.12 -10.69 0.38
C PRO A 197 20.70 -11.09 1.80
N GLY A 198 20.32 -12.36 1.98
CA GLY A 198 19.91 -12.89 3.28
C GLY A 198 18.53 -12.44 3.77
N TYR A 199 17.79 -11.65 2.98
CA TYR A 199 16.41 -11.28 3.27
C TYR A 199 15.44 -12.11 2.42
N ASP A 200 14.49 -12.77 3.06
CA ASP A 200 13.35 -13.39 2.38
C ASP A 200 12.08 -12.65 2.76
N ALA A 201 11.13 -12.59 1.82
CA ALA A 201 9.84 -11.98 2.09
C ALA A 201 9.13 -12.70 3.23
N LYS A 202 8.46 -11.93 4.07
CA LYS A 202 7.73 -12.42 5.24
C LYS A 202 6.48 -11.55 5.45
N GLY A 203 5.57 -12.04 6.26
CA GLY A 203 4.34 -11.32 6.61
C GLY A 203 3.51 -10.99 5.37
N TRP A 204 3.07 -9.74 5.25
CA TRP A 204 2.19 -9.31 4.17
C TRP A 204 2.79 -9.48 2.76
N LEU A 205 4.12 -9.40 2.65
CA LEU A 205 4.79 -9.47 1.35
C LEU A 205 4.82 -10.90 0.82
N GLU A 206 4.99 -11.88 1.70
CA GLU A 206 4.96 -13.32 1.37
C GLU A 206 3.60 -13.73 0.80
N ASP A 207 2.51 -13.10 1.25
CA ASP A 207 1.19 -13.35 0.69
C ASP A 207 1.04 -12.80 -0.75
N ILE A 208 1.86 -11.83 -1.15
CA ILE A 208 1.72 -11.12 -2.43
C ILE A 208 2.66 -11.67 -3.49
N ILE A 209 3.90 -11.99 -3.12
CA ILE A 209 4.90 -12.47 -4.07
C ILE A 209 4.87 -13.99 -4.16
N ASP A 210 5.11 -14.51 -5.35
CA ASP A 210 5.24 -15.96 -5.53
C ASP A 210 6.54 -16.48 -4.90
N THR A 211 6.56 -17.78 -4.58
CA THR A 211 7.76 -18.48 -4.11
C THR A 211 8.89 -18.47 -5.14
N THR A 212 8.56 -18.24 -6.41
CA THR A 212 9.52 -18.09 -7.51
C THR A 212 9.82 -16.62 -7.75
N TYR A 213 11.01 -16.19 -7.33
CA TYR A 213 11.53 -14.84 -7.58
C TYR A 213 12.90 -14.90 -8.27
N ILE A 214 13.26 -13.82 -8.96
CA ILE A 214 14.59 -13.67 -9.56
C ILE A 214 15.52 -13.05 -8.53
N ASP A 215 16.63 -13.73 -8.24
CA ASP A 215 17.54 -13.36 -7.17
C ASP A 215 18.77 -12.60 -7.71
N PHE A 216 18.72 -11.26 -7.64
CA PHE A 216 19.83 -10.40 -8.06
C PHE A 216 21.03 -10.44 -7.10
N THR A 217 20.91 -11.17 -5.99
CA THR A 217 21.96 -11.29 -4.96
C THR A 217 22.84 -12.53 -5.17
N LYS A 218 22.40 -13.49 -5.98
CA LYS A 218 23.09 -14.78 -6.20
C LYS A 218 23.85 -14.88 -7.52
N SER A 219 23.50 -14.06 -8.51
CA SER A 219 24.14 -14.09 -9.83
C SER A 219 24.68 -12.71 -10.20
N GLU A 220 25.58 -12.67 -11.18
CA GLU A 220 25.98 -11.40 -11.79
C GLU A 220 24.78 -10.64 -12.32
N PHE A 221 24.83 -9.31 -12.18
CA PHE A 221 23.73 -8.40 -12.50
C PHE A 221 23.17 -8.64 -13.92
N THR A 222 24.05 -8.75 -14.92
CA THR A 222 23.65 -8.97 -16.32
C THR A 222 22.89 -10.29 -16.48
N SER A 223 23.33 -11.36 -15.81
CA SER A 223 22.66 -12.67 -15.85
C SER A 223 21.27 -12.61 -15.20
N ALA A 224 21.15 -11.90 -14.07
CA ALA A 224 19.86 -11.67 -13.41
C ALA A 224 18.91 -10.85 -14.29
N CYS A 225 19.41 -9.81 -14.98
CA CYS A 225 18.65 -9.05 -15.97
C CYS A 225 18.16 -9.95 -17.12
N THR A 226 19.02 -10.82 -17.67
CA THR A 226 18.61 -11.76 -18.73
C THR A 226 17.49 -12.70 -18.25
N GLN A 227 17.57 -13.20 -17.02
CA GLN A 227 16.50 -14.01 -16.43
C GLN A 227 15.20 -13.23 -16.29
N LEU A 228 15.27 -11.96 -15.85
CA LEU A 228 14.11 -11.09 -15.74
C LEU A 228 13.47 -10.79 -17.09
N ILE A 229 14.27 -10.43 -18.10
CA ILE A 229 13.79 -10.18 -19.46
C ILE A 229 13.10 -11.42 -20.02
N LYS A 230 13.73 -12.60 -19.87
CA LYS A 230 13.14 -13.87 -20.29
C LYS A 230 11.78 -14.10 -19.62
N LYS A 231 11.69 -13.88 -18.31
CA LYS A 231 10.43 -14.06 -17.58
C LYS A 231 9.34 -13.07 -18.02
N ILE A 232 9.71 -11.84 -18.38
CA ILE A 232 8.77 -10.85 -18.94
C ILE A 232 8.22 -11.34 -20.29
N TYR A 233 9.08 -11.82 -21.19
CA TYR A 233 8.62 -12.38 -22.48
C TYR A 233 7.68 -13.59 -22.28
N GLU A 234 8.08 -14.55 -21.44
CA GLU A 234 7.23 -15.72 -21.09
C GLU A 234 5.85 -15.26 -20.57
N THR A 235 5.84 -14.27 -19.68
CA THR A 235 4.61 -13.72 -19.11
C THR A 235 3.74 -13.00 -20.14
N ASN A 236 4.35 -12.25 -21.06
CA ASN A 236 3.63 -11.56 -22.13
C ASN A 236 3.03 -12.56 -23.13
N GLU A 237 3.73 -13.65 -23.45
CA GLU A 237 3.20 -14.74 -24.27
C GLU A 237 2.00 -15.43 -23.60
N GLU A 238 2.09 -15.73 -22.31
CA GLU A 238 0.98 -16.29 -21.52
C GLU A 238 -0.24 -15.35 -21.53
N ASN A 239 -0.03 -14.06 -21.31
CA ASN A 239 -1.11 -13.06 -21.29
C ASN A 239 -1.78 -12.82 -22.65
N ASN A 240 -1.06 -13.01 -23.76
CA ASN A 240 -1.61 -12.84 -25.12
C ASN A 240 -2.35 -14.08 -25.65
N ASN A 241 -2.18 -15.24 -25.00
CA ASN A 241 -2.80 -16.51 -25.39
C ASN A 241 -4.10 -16.81 -24.62
N ILE A 242 -4.57 -15.90 -23.76
CA ILE A 242 -5.80 -15.98 -22.95
C ILE A 242 -6.84 -15.00 -23.50
#